data_AF-A0A8J2E1V6-F1
#
_entry.id   AF-A0A8J2E1V6-F1
#
_cell.length_a   1.000
_cell.length_b   1.000
_cell.length_c   1.000
_cell.angle_alpha   90.00
_cell.angle_beta   90.00
_cell.angle_gamma   90.00
#
_symmetry.space_group_name_H-M   'P 1'
#
loop_
_entity.id
_entity.type
_entity.pdbx_description
1 polymer ?
#
loop_
_entity_poly.entity_id
_entity_poly.type
_entity_poly.pdbx_seq_one_letter_code
_entity_poly.pdbx_strand_id
1 'polypeptide(L)'
;MADFRSNGRDFEYCPELENGEIPVVINRRKKNNKPLPTECAFCKNNGEEVQFYKQHILKDLNGRTVCPILRRYTCPICGVNGDQAHTIKYCPLNKSPEPIPLTNAMKRQVRNSAGKTRSK
;
A
#
# COMPACT_ATOMS: atom_id res chain seq x y z
N MET A 1 -32.16 -15.51 20.88
CA MET A 1 -31.65 -15.17 19.53
C MET A 1 -30.25 -14.56 19.71
N ALA A 2 -29.28 -15.39 20.09
CA ALA A 2 -27.89 -14.99 20.26
C ALA A 2 -27.15 -15.50 19.04
N ASP A 3 -26.49 -14.59 18.30
CA ASP A 3 -25.34 -14.83 17.41
C ASP A 3 -25.32 -13.79 16.29
N PHE A 4 -24.84 -12.59 16.60
CA PHE A 4 -24.42 -11.61 15.59
C PHE A 4 -23.18 -10.84 16.06
N ARG A 5 -22.24 -11.54 16.70
CA ARG A 5 -21.00 -10.98 17.27
C ARG A 5 -19.75 -11.43 16.52
N SER A 6 -19.79 -11.42 15.20
CA SER A 6 -18.68 -11.91 14.40
C SER A 6 -18.52 -11.15 13.09
N ASN A 7 -18.46 -9.82 13.16
CA ASN A 7 -17.72 -8.96 12.22
C ASN A 7 -17.65 -7.54 12.82
N GLY A 8 -16.74 -7.32 13.79
CA GLY A 8 -16.58 -6.04 14.48
C GLY A 8 -16.25 -4.87 13.54
N ARG A 9 -17.28 -4.27 12.93
CA ARG A 9 -17.21 -3.03 12.17
C ARG A 9 -18.58 -2.44 11.85
N ASP A 10 -19.54 -2.56 12.75
CA ASP A 10 -20.79 -1.82 12.65
C ASP A 10 -20.61 -0.51 13.41
N PHE A 11 -20.39 0.59 12.67
CA PHE A 11 -20.24 1.95 13.21
C PHE A 11 -21.59 2.67 13.29
N GLU A 12 -22.70 1.94 13.20
CA GLU A 12 -24.03 2.48 13.01
C GLU A 12 -24.99 1.89 14.05
N TYR A 13 -24.68 2.14 15.32
CA TYR A 13 -25.67 2.17 16.38
C TYR A 13 -25.17 3.12 17.47
N CYS A 14 -25.54 4.39 17.36
CA CYS A 14 -25.43 5.36 18.43
C CYS A 14 -26.77 5.41 19.16
N PRO A 15 -26.96 4.72 20.29
CA PRO A 15 -28.01 5.08 21.22
C PRO A 15 -27.56 6.35 21.94
N GLU A 16 -28.35 7.40 21.83
CA GLU A 16 -28.15 8.66 22.54
C GLU A 16 -28.43 8.49 24.04
N LEU A 17 -27.76 9.32 24.86
CA LEU A 17 -27.99 9.60 26.30
C LEU A 17 -27.42 8.53 27.25
N GLU A 18 -26.50 8.81 28.19
CA GLU A 18 -26.42 9.88 29.18
C GLU A 18 -24.97 9.90 29.76
N ASN A 19 -24.43 11.10 30.06
CA ASN A 19 -23.09 11.36 30.67
C ASN A 19 -21.86 11.54 29.77
N GLY A 20 -21.96 12.34 28.71
CA GLY A 20 -20.93 13.33 28.32
C GLY A 20 -19.48 12.93 27.99
N GLU A 21 -19.09 11.65 27.98
CA GLU A 21 -17.71 11.24 27.65
C GLU A 21 -17.64 10.38 26.38
N ILE A 22 -16.93 10.89 25.37
CA ILE A 22 -16.68 10.22 24.09
C ILE A 22 -15.52 9.22 24.29
N PRO A 23 -15.71 7.90 24.09
CA PRO A 23 -14.61 6.95 24.23
C PRO A 23 -13.59 7.18 23.13
N VAL A 24 -12.36 7.50 23.52
CA VAL A 24 -11.23 7.70 22.61
C VAL A 24 -10.95 6.39 21.88
N VAL A 25 -11.32 6.33 20.61
CA VAL A 25 -11.07 5.18 19.73
C VAL A 25 -9.56 5.05 19.53
N ILE A 26 -8.92 4.23 20.36
CA ILE A 26 -7.51 3.90 20.23
C ILE A 26 -7.35 3.08 18.95
N ASN A 27 -6.93 3.73 17.87
CA ASN A 27 -6.53 3.07 16.64
C ASN A 27 -5.28 2.22 16.92
N ARG A 28 -5.48 0.99 17.41
CA ARG A 28 -4.44 -0.04 17.50
C ARG A 28 -4.03 -0.38 16.07
N ARG A 29 -3.10 0.40 15.51
CA ARG A 29 -2.36 0.04 14.30
C ARG A 29 -1.64 -1.26 14.60
N LYS A 30 -2.23 -2.37 14.18
CA LYS A 30 -1.62 -3.70 14.22
C LYS A 30 -0.29 -3.59 13.48
N LYS A 31 0.83 -3.56 14.22
CA LYS A 31 2.18 -3.58 13.65
C LYS A 31 2.28 -4.88 12.83
N ASN A 32 2.19 -4.75 11.51
CA ASN A 32 2.44 -5.86 10.61
C ASN A 32 3.94 -6.15 10.69
N ASN A 33 4.31 -7.18 11.45
CA ASN A 33 5.67 -7.75 11.47
C ASN A 33 5.92 -8.53 10.17
N LYS A 34 5.75 -7.88 9.02
CA LYS A 34 6.12 -8.50 7.74
C LYS A 34 7.64 -8.40 7.62
N PRO A 35 8.32 -9.52 7.32
CA PRO A 35 9.77 -9.50 7.12
C PRO A 35 10.10 -8.51 6.01
N LEU A 36 11.21 -7.79 6.18
CA LEU A 36 11.68 -6.84 5.17
C LEU A 36 11.86 -7.56 3.84
N PRO A 37 11.46 -6.95 2.71
CA PRO A 37 11.65 -7.56 1.40
C PRO A 37 13.13 -7.90 1.20
N THR A 38 13.42 -9.15 0.85
CA THR A 38 14.78 -9.62 0.55
C THR A 38 15.16 -9.41 -0.92
N GLU A 39 14.22 -8.97 -1.75
CA GLU A 39 14.39 -8.78 -3.19
C GLU A 39 13.74 -7.48 -3.67
N CYS A 40 14.24 -6.95 -4.78
CA CYS A 40 13.76 -5.72 -5.39
C CYS A 40 12.48 -5.96 -6.20
N ALA A 41 11.35 -5.57 -5.62
CA ALA A 41 10.04 -5.69 -6.29
C ALA A 41 9.96 -4.93 -7.63
N PHE A 42 10.70 -3.82 -7.78
CA PHE A 42 10.71 -3.04 -9.03
C PHE A 42 11.39 -3.82 -10.16
N CYS A 43 12.62 -4.28 -9.93
CA CYS A 43 13.39 -5.06 -10.91
C CYS A 43 12.69 -6.38 -11.25
N LYS A 44 12.13 -7.07 -10.24
CA LYS A 44 11.34 -8.29 -10.45
C LYS A 44 10.12 -8.04 -11.34
N ASN A 45 9.40 -6.94 -11.14
CA ASN A 45 8.23 -6.60 -11.96
C ASN A 45 8.61 -6.21 -13.39
N ASN A 46 9.81 -5.68 -13.60
CA ASN A 46 10.32 -5.34 -14.93
C ASN A 46 10.95 -6.54 -15.65
N GLY A 47 10.98 -7.72 -15.04
CA GLY A 47 11.54 -8.93 -15.65
C GLY A 47 13.07 -8.99 -15.66
N GLU A 48 13.73 -8.25 -14.75
CA GLU A 48 15.18 -8.33 -14.58
C GLU A 48 15.62 -9.74 -14.13
N GLU A 49 16.90 -10.06 -14.32
CA GLU A 49 17.45 -11.36 -13.93
C GLU A 49 17.28 -11.66 -12.44
N VAL A 50 17.01 -12.93 -12.12
CA VAL A 50 16.79 -13.42 -10.75
C VAL A 50 17.95 -13.10 -9.83
N GLN A 51 19.17 -13.26 -10.34
CA GLN A 51 20.38 -12.96 -9.58
C GLN A 51 20.48 -11.46 -9.28
N PHE A 52 20.10 -10.62 -10.22
CA PHE A 52 20.19 -9.16 -10.08
C PHE A 52 19.14 -8.60 -9.11
N TYR A 53 17.86 -8.95 -9.26
CA TYR A 53 16.82 -8.40 -8.39
C TYR A 53 16.90 -8.93 -6.95
N LYS A 54 17.61 -10.04 -6.70
CA LYS A 54 17.86 -10.56 -5.34
C LYS A 54 19.06 -9.93 -4.64
N GLN A 55 19.91 -9.19 -5.35
CA GLN A 55 21.09 -8.53 -4.76
C GLN A 55 20.76 -7.23 -4.02
N HIS A 56 19.56 -6.70 -4.17
CA HIS A 56 19.19 -5.40 -3.60
C HIS A 56 17.68 -5.33 -3.29
N ILE A 57 17.30 -4.29 -2.56
CA ILE A 57 15.91 -3.98 -2.22
C ILE A 57 15.46 -2.70 -2.92
N LEU A 58 14.14 -2.48 -3.01
CA LEU A 58 13.61 -1.28 -3.65
C LEU A 58 13.88 -0.02 -2.81
N LYS A 59 13.55 -0.07 -1.51
CA LYS A 59 13.69 1.03 -0.57
C LYS A 59 14.23 0.53 0.78
N ASP A 60 15.09 1.33 1.40
CA ASP A 60 15.61 1.12 2.75
C ASP A 60 14.53 1.35 3.83
N LEU A 61 14.88 1.01 5.08
CA LEU A 61 14.11 1.35 6.28
C LEU A 61 13.79 2.85 6.39
N ASN A 62 14.69 3.70 5.89
CA ASN A 62 14.53 5.16 5.89
C ASN A 62 13.67 5.67 4.70
N GLY A 63 13.13 4.77 3.87
CA GLY A 63 12.31 5.13 2.70
C GLY A 63 13.08 5.59 1.46
N ARG A 64 14.42 5.64 1.55
CA ARG A 64 15.32 5.98 0.44
C ARG A 64 15.35 4.88 -0.61
N THR A 65 15.35 5.26 -1.88
CA THR A 65 15.42 4.34 -3.02
C THR A 65 16.83 3.76 -3.14
N VAL A 66 16.94 2.44 -3.05
CA VAL A 66 18.22 1.70 -3.09
C VAL A 66 18.44 1.04 -4.45
N CYS A 67 17.35 0.65 -5.12
CA CYS A 67 17.41 0.04 -6.43
C CYS A 67 18.27 0.86 -7.42
N PRO A 68 19.36 0.30 -7.95
CA PRO A 68 20.32 1.04 -8.78
C PRO A 68 19.69 1.52 -10.09
N ILE A 69 18.75 0.76 -10.66
CA ILE A 69 18.00 1.15 -11.87
C ILE A 69 17.13 2.37 -11.55
N LEU A 70 16.29 2.27 -10.51
CA LEU A 70 15.39 3.36 -10.16
C LEU A 70 16.16 4.60 -9.71
N ARG A 71 17.29 4.47 -9.00
CA ARG A 71 18.14 5.61 -8.59
C ARG A 71 18.67 6.40 -9.78
N ARG A 72 19.00 5.74 -10.90
CA ARG A 72 19.48 6.42 -12.12
C ARG A 72 18.36 7.07 -12.92
N TYR A 73 17.12 6.64 -12.70
CA TYR A 73 15.96 7.23 -13.35
C TYR A 73 15.69 8.64 -12.83
N THR A 74 15.68 9.60 -13.74
CA THR A 74 15.33 10.99 -13.45
C THR A 74 13.87 11.20 -13.81
N CYS A 75 13.07 11.62 -12.83
CA CYS A 75 11.65 11.87 -13.08
C CYS A 75 11.49 13.04 -14.08
N PRO A 76 10.79 12.87 -15.21
CA PRO A 76 10.62 13.94 -16.19
C PRO A 76 9.67 15.05 -15.73
N ILE A 77 8.90 14.82 -14.65
CA ILE A 77 7.96 15.82 -14.11
C ILE A 77 8.66 16.74 -13.09
N CYS A 78 9.44 16.17 -12.17
CA CYS A 78 10.05 16.93 -11.06
C CYS A 78 11.59 16.98 -11.08
N GLY A 79 12.24 16.25 -11.99
CA GLY A 79 13.70 16.23 -12.13
C GLY A 79 14.45 15.47 -11.03
N VAL A 80 13.77 14.90 -10.04
CA VAL A 80 14.41 14.20 -8.91
C VAL A 80 14.92 12.81 -9.34
N ASN A 81 16.10 12.42 -8.84
CA ASN A 81 16.73 11.11 -8.99
C ASN A 81 17.42 10.67 -7.67
N GLY A 82 18.20 9.58 -7.71
CA GLY A 82 18.95 9.08 -6.56
C GLY A 82 18.07 8.55 -5.42
N ASP A 83 18.32 9.01 -4.19
CA ASP A 83 17.65 8.54 -2.97
C ASP A 83 16.13 8.79 -2.99
N GLN A 84 15.69 9.81 -3.71
CA GLN A 84 14.27 10.19 -3.83
C GLN A 84 13.67 9.79 -5.19
N ALA A 85 14.38 8.98 -5.97
CA ALA A 85 13.91 8.56 -7.28
C ALA A 85 12.59 7.78 -7.20
N HIS A 86 11.74 8.03 -8.20
CA HIS A 86 10.41 7.45 -8.34
C HIS A 86 10.00 7.46 -9.82
N THR A 87 9.06 6.60 -10.18
CA THR A 87 8.47 6.61 -11.53
C THR A 87 7.45 7.74 -11.67
N ILE A 88 7.16 8.18 -12.90
CA ILE A 88 6.14 9.18 -13.26
C ILE A 88 4.85 9.02 -12.45
N LYS A 89 4.31 7.79 -12.40
CA LYS A 89 3.07 7.45 -11.68
C LYS A 89 3.06 7.83 -10.20
N TYR A 90 4.22 7.78 -9.56
CA TYR A 90 4.39 8.06 -8.12
C TYR A 90 5.04 9.42 -7.87
N CYS A 91 5.11 10.28 -8.90
CA CYS A 91 5.64 11.62 -8.74
C CYS A 91 4.67 12.48 -7.91
N PRO A 92 5.15 13.16 -6.85
CA PRO A 92 4.31 14.02 -6.03
C PRO A 92 3.77 15.25 -6.78
N LEU A 93 4.44 15.65 -7.88
CA LEU A 93 4.02 16.75 -8.75
C LEU A 93 3.17 16.28 -9.94
N ASN A 94 2.86 14.98 -10.04
CA ASN A 94 2.04 14.49 -11.14
C ASN A 94 0.57 14.91 -10.95
N LYS A 95 0.13 15.90 -11.74
CA LYS A 95 -1.23 16.45 -11.73
C LYS A 95 -2.26 15.55 -12.41
N SER A 96 -1.81 14.55 -13.18
CA SER A 96 -2.66 13.54 -13.81
C SER A 96 -2.34 12.16 -13.24
N PRO A 97 -2.99 11.75 -12.13
CA PRO A 97 -3.03 10.33 -11.82
C PRO A 97 -3.78 9.68 -12.97
N GLU A 98 -3.06 9.06 -13.91
CA GLU A 98 -3.67 8.20 -14.92
C GLU A 98 -4.73 7.33 -14.23
N PRO A 99 -5.99 7.34 -14.70
CA PRO A 99 -7.05 6.62 -14.03
C PRO A 99 -6.58 5.18 -13.86
N ILE A 100 -6.57 4.69 -12.62
CA ILE A 100 -6.14 3.33 -12.31
C ILE A 100 -6.92 2.44 -13.28
N PRO A 101 -6.24 1.64 -14.14
CA PRO A 101 -6.94 0.81 -15.11
C PRO A 101 -8.05 0.04 -14.40
N LEU A 102 -9.26 0.02 -14.94
CA LEU A 102 -10.43 -0.56 -14.29
C LEU A 102 -10.14 -1.99 -13.78
N THR A 103 -9.34 -2.72 -14.54
CA THR A 103 -8.80 -4.05 -14.20
C THR A 103 -8.05 -4.11 -12.86
N ASN A 104 -7.29 -3.07 -12.52
CA ASN A 104 -6.58 -2.94 -11.26
C ASN A 104 -7.47 -2.43 -10.12
N ALA A 105 -8.51 -1.64 -10.43
CA ALA A 105 -9.51 -1.21 -9.45
C ALA A 105 -10.37 -2.40 -8.97
N MET A 106 -10.84 -3.24 -9.89
CA MET A 106 -11.58 -4.47 -9.59
C MET A 106 -10.76 -5.44 -8.72
N LYS A 107 -9.45 -5.56 -8.98
CA LYS A 107 -8.54 -6.41 -8.17
C LYS A 107 -8.37 -5.93 -6.73
N ARG A 108 -8.70 -4.68 -6.41
CA ARG A 108 -8.62 -4.10 -5.06
C ARG A 108 -9.91 -4.23 -4.26
N GLN A 109 -10.99 -4.71 -4.87
CA GLN A 109 -12.22 -5.00 -4.14
C GLN A 109 -11.97 -6.12 -3.13
N VAL A 110 -12.46 -5.92 -1.90
CA VAL A 110 -12.32 -6.86 -0.79
C VAL A 110 -12.99 -8.20 -1.10
N ARG A 111 -14.07 -8.16 -1.89
CA ARG A 111 -14.88 -9.30 -2.30
C ARG A 111 -14.98 -9.33 -3.83
N ASN A 112 -14.94 -10.51 -4.41
CA ASN A 112 -15.33 -10.69 -5.81
C ASN A 112 -16.86 -10.72 -5.93
N SER A 113 -17.38 -10.78 -7.17
CA SER A 113 -18.82 -10.88 -7.46
C SER A 113 -19.48 -12.12 -6.83
N ALA A 114 -18.71 -13.16 -6.50
CA ALA A 114 -19.17 -14.34 -5.77
C ALA A 114 -19.10 -14.18 -4.24
N GLY A 115 -18.87 -12.97 -3.72
CA GLY A 115 -18.82 -12.65 -2.29
C GLY A 115 -17.58 -13.15 -1.55
N LYS A 116 -16.67 -13.87 -2.22
CA LYS A 116 -15.46 -14.44 -1.60
C LYS A 116 -14.44 -13.35 -1.36
N THR A 117 -13.93 -13.29 -0.13
CA THR A 117 -12.85 -12.39 0.24
C THR A 117 -11.51 -12.92 -0.29
N ARG A 118 -10.67 -12.04 -0.83
CA ARG A 118 -9.30 -12.41 -1.17
C ARG A 118 -8.50 -12.56 0.13
N SER A 119 -7.98 -13.76 0.42
CA SER A 119 -6.99 -13.91 1.49
C SER A 119 -5.74 -13.13 1.12
N LYS A 120 -5.19 -12.42 2.10
CA LYS A 120 -4.11 -11.44 1.94
C LYS A 120 -2.75 -12.04 2.27
#